data_AF-A0A0R2TXR0-F1
#
_entry.id   AF-A0A0R2TXR0-F1
#
_cell.length_a   1.000
_cell.length_b   1.000
_cell.length_c   1.000
_cell.angle_alpha   90.00
_cell.angle_beta   90.00
_cell.angle_gamma   90.00
#
_symmetry.space_group_name_H-M   'P 1'
#
loop_
_entity.id
_entity.type
_entity.pdbx_description
1 polymer ?
#
loop_
_entity_poly.entity_id
_entity_poly.type
_entity_poly.pdbx_seq_one_letter_code
_entity_poly.pdbx_strand_id
1 'polypeptide(L)'
;MNSEIQKKADLDKYSIIALIIGLVVYPILYSTDFVGSIFLPFLSDQLTSSLLNDNERTEWWYFIFSNLLFHWIPFLFIRYSLIKNNETWSSIGVDWAWFFRHKNWFIVFFSILIIAAFILPTIYYENELPVRSQAGFIGPISTLERLVAIVVIAFTAAITEEVIFRGFALTRLKRLIPNPWFIVPIIAISFVFIHGEVRDFGQTLNYIVFS
;
A
#
# COMPACT_ATOMS: atom_id res chain seq x y z
N MET A 1 0.71 -4.31 47.18
CA MET A 1 1.11 -4.54 45.77
C MET A 1 -0.13 -4.38 44.92
N ASN A 2 -0.21 -3.28 44.16
CA ASN A 2 -1.38 -2.83 43.42
C ASN A 2 -1.78 -3.83 42.32
N SER A 3 -3.03 -4.28 42.36
CA SER A 3 -3.72 -5.01 41.28
C SER A 3 -3.87 -4.22 39.98
N GLU A 4 -3.49 -2.93 39.96
CA GLU A 4 -3.54 -2.07 38.78
C GLU A 4 -2.33 -2.23 37.84
N ILE A 5 -1.23 -2.83 38.29
CA ILE A 5 0.02 -2.94 37.49
C ILE A 5 -0.01 -4.14 36.53
N GLN A 6 -1.05 -4.97 36.56
CA GLN A 6 -1.10 -6.24 35.82
C GLN A 6 -2.34 -6.42 34.92
N LYS A 7 -2.90 -5.33 34.37
CA LYS A 7 -3.56 -5.44 33.04
C LYS A 7 -2.48 -5.56 31.98
N LYS A 8 -1.80 -6.70 31.99
CA LYS A 8 -0.79 -7.08 31.02
C LYS A 8 -1.51 -7.25 29.67
N ALA A 9 -1.30 -6.28 28.79
CA ALA A 9 -0.92 -6.51 27.39
C ALA A 9 -1.71 -7.57 26.61
N ASP A 10 -3.04 -7.65 26.74
CA ASP A 10 -3.82 -8.51 25.86
C ASP A 10 -4.44 -7.66 24.75
N LEU A 11 -4.16 -8.04 23.51
CA LEU A 11 -4.83 -7.47 22.36
C LEU A 11 -6.17 -8.15 22.21
N ASP A 12 -7.21 -7.38 21.92
CA ASP A 12 -8.49 -7.98 21.57
C ASP A 12 -8.37 -8.78 20.26
N LYS A 13 -9.28 -9.74 20.07
CA LYS A 13 -9.29 -10.61 18.90
C LYS A 13 -9.34 -9.85 17.57
N TYR A 14 -9.99 -8.68 17.51
CA TYR A 14 -10.08 -7.91 16.26
C TYR A 14 -8.74 -7.24 15.96
N SER A 15 -8.02 -6.75 16.97
CA SER A 15 -6.66 -6.23 16.80
C SER A 15 -5.69 -7.31 16.33
N ILE A 16 -5.78 -8.53 16.90
CA ILE A 16 -4.95 -9.67 16.48
C ILE A 16 -5.24 -10.03 15.03
N ILE A 17 -6.53 -10.14 14.65
CA ILE A 17 -6.92 -10.43 13.27
C ILE A 17 -6.41 -9.34 12.32
N ALA A 18 -6.58 -8.06 12.66
CA ALA A 18 -6.09 -6.96 11.83
C ALA A 18 -4.55 -6.94 11.71
N LEU A 19 -3.82 -7.31 12.77
CA LEU A 19 -2.36 -7.48 12.72
C LEU A 19 -1.95 -8.63 11.80
N ILE A 20 -2.59 -9.79 11.91
CA ILE A 20 -2.31 -10.94 11.04
C ILE A 20 -2.60 -10.59 9.58
N ILE A 21 -3.73 -9.91 9.33
CA ILE A 21 -4.09 -9.48 7.99
C ILE A 21 -3.08 -8.47 7.46
N GLY A 22 -2.77 -7.42 8.21
CA GLY A 22 -1.88 -6.35 7.76
C GLY A 22 -0.41 -6.76 7.64
N LEU A 23 0.07 -7.67 8.49
CA LEU A 23 1.50 -8.01 8.57
C LEU A 23 1.88 -9.34 7.91
N VAL A 24 0.91 -10.23 7.68
CA VAL A 24 1.18 -11.58 7.15
C VAL A 24 0.37 -11.85 5.90
N VAL A 25 -0.96 -11.83 5.99
CA VAL A 25 -1.82 -12.20 4.85
C VAL A 25 -1.64 -11.22 3.70
N TYR A 26 -1.77 -9.92 3.96
CA TYR A 26 -1.63 -8.88 2.94
C TYR A 26 -0.28 -8.95 2.21
N PRO A 27 0.89 -8.94 2.89
CA PRO A 27 2.17 -9.07 2.22
C PRO A 27 2.35 -10.35 1.43
N ILE A 28 1.92 -11.50 1.96
CA ILE A 28 2.02 -12.77 1.25
C ILE A 28 1.18 -12.72 -0.03
N LEU A 29 -0.11 -12.37 0.08
CA LEU A 29 -1.01 -12.34 -1.07
C LEU A 29 -0.58 -11.32 -2.13
N TYR A 30 -0.04 -10.18 -1.69
CA TYR A 30 0.50 -9.16 -2.60
C TYR A 30 1.75 -9.68 -3.33
N SER A 31 2.72 -10.25 -2.59
CA SER A 31 3.98 -10.75 -3.16
C SER A 31 3.81 -11.92 -4.14
N THR A 32 2.75 -12.71 -3.99
CA THR A 32 2.48 -13.88 -4.84
C THR A 32 1.55 -13.58 -6.01
N ASP A 33 1.19 -12.31 -6.25
CA ASP A 33 0.17 -11.92 -7.24
C ASP A 33 -1.12 -12.75 -7.12
N PHE A 34 -1.59 -12.94 -5.88
CA PHE A 34 -2.72 -13.82 -5.59
C PHE A 34 -4.02 -13.33 -6.26
N VAL A 35 -4.24 -12.02 -6.28
CA VAL A 35 -5.42 -11.42 -6.92
C VAL A 35 -5.34 -11.61 -8.42
N GLY A 36 -4.18 -11.39 -9.05
CA GLY A 36 -3.91 -11.73 -10.45
C GLY A 36 -4.32 -13.16 -10.76
N SER A 37 -3.67 -14.11 -10.10
CA SER A 37 -3.83 -15.54 -10.35
C SER A 37 -5.24 -16.09 -10.09
N ILE A 38 -5.99 -15.54 -9.13
CA ILE A 38 -7.35 -16.00 -8.84
C ILE A 38 -8.39 -15.35 -9.71
N PHE A 39 -8.31 -14.05 -9.96
CA PHE A 39 -9.37 -13.37 -10.70
C PHE A 39 -9.25 -13.59 -12.21
N LEU A 40 -8.03 -13.67 -12.78
CA LEU A 40 -7.81 -13.87 -14.21
C LEU A 40 -8.63 -15.03 -14.82
N PRO A 41 -8.69 -16.23 -14.20
CA PRO A 41 -9.49 -17.34 -14.71
C PRO A 41 -11.01 -17.14 -14.70
N PHE A 42 -11.54 -16.18 -13.92
CA PHE A 42 -12.99 -15.88 -13.86
C PHE A 42 -13.37 -14.65 -14.68
N LEU A 43 -12.41 -14.00 -15.35
CA LEU A 43 -12.68 -12.91 -16.27
C LEU A 43 -13.29 -13.47 -17.55
N SER A 44 -14.23 -12.72 -18.14
CA SER A 44 -14.85 -13.14 -19.41
C SER A 44 -13.79 -13.25 -20.50
N ASP A 45 -14.00 -14.14 -21.48
CA ASP A 45 -13.08 -14.32 -22.62
C ASP A 45 -12.78 -12.99 -23.33
N GLN A 46 -13.76 -12.09 -23.38
CA GLN A 46 -13.60 -10.74 -23.91
C GLN A 46 -12.63 -9.89 -23.08
N LEU A 47 -12.73 -9.91 -21.75
CA LEU A 47 -11.82 -9.19 -20.87
C LEU A 47 -10.42 -9.82 -20.85
N THR A 48 -10.32 -11.14 -20.89
CA THR A 48 -9.05 -11.87 -20.98
C THR A 48 -8.35 -11.60 -22.31
N SER A 49 -9.09 -11.55 -23.42
CA SER A 49 -8.55 -11.17 -24.73
C SER A 49 -8.09 -9.71 -24.79
N SER A 50 -8.77 -8.81 -24.07
CA SER A 50 -8.37 -7.40 -23.91
C SER A 50 -7.14 -7.24 -23.01
N LEU A 51 -7.01 -8.06 -21.96
CA LEU A 51 -5.80 -8.13 -21.13
C LEU A 51 -4.59 -8.62 -21.93
N LEU A 52 -4.76 -9.63 -22.76
CA LEU A 52 -3.71 -10.14 -23.65
C LEU A 52 -3.45 -9.26 -24.89
N ASN A 53 -4.25 -8.20 -25.09
CA ASN A 53 -4.06 -7.24 -26.16
C ASN A 53 -3.15 -6.10 -25.68
N ASP A 54 -1.87 -6.18 -26.04
CA ASP A 54 -0.84 -5.18 -25.72
C ASP A 54 -1.24 -3.73 -26.08
N ASN A 55 -2.19 -3.54 -27.01
CA ASN A 55 -2.64 -2.23 -27.46
C ASN A 55 -3.70 -1.58 -26.55
N GLU A 56 -4.41 -2.36 -25.72
CA GLU A 56 -5.57 -1.85 -24.95
C GLU A 56 -5.22 -1.42 -23.51
N ARG A 57 -3.96 -1.64 -23.06
CA ARG A 57 -3.48 -1.25 -21.72
C ARG A 57 -4.36 -1.75 -20.56
N THR A 58 -5.19 -2.77 -20.81
CA THR A 58 -6.16 -3.31 -19.84
C THR A 58 -5.44 -3.91 -18.62
N GLU A 59 -4.26 -4.48 -18.80
CA GLU A 59 -3.42 -5.00 -17.72
C GLU A 59 -3.04 -3.91 -16.71
N TRP A 60 -2.81 -2.68 -17.18
CA TRP A 60 -2.50 -1.57 -16.30
C TRP A 60 -3.69 -1.20 -15.43
N TRP A 61 -4.90 -1.10 -16.00
CA TRP A 61 -6.11 -0.82 -15.21
C TRP A 61 -6.43 -1.92 -14.22
N TYR A 62 -6.22 -3.18 -14.61
CA TYR A 62 -6.33 -4.31 -13.72
C TYR A 62 -5.33 -4.23 -12.55
N PHE A 63 -4.08 -3.88 -12.84
CA PHE A 63 -3.06 -3.63 -11.83
C PHE A 63 -3.47 -2.52 -10.85
N ILE A 64 -3.98 -1.39 -11.35
CA ILE A 64 -4.47 -0.28 -10.52
C ILE A 64 -5.61 -0.74 -9.60
N PHE A 65 -6.60 -1.45 -10.14
CA PHE A 65 -7.73 -1.94 -9.37
C PHE A 65 -7.31 -2.96 -8.31
N SER A 66 -6.43 -3.89 -8.67
CA SER A 66 -5.89 -4.90 -7.74
C SER A 66 -5.12 -4.23 -6.59
N ASN A 67 -4.27 -3.24 -6.89
CA ASN A 67 -3.57 -2.46 -5.87
C ASN A 67 -4.54 -1.76 -4.92
N LEU A 68 -5.59 -1.13 -5.44
CA LEU A 68 -6.60 -0.49 -4.60
C LEU A 68 -7.23 -1.49 -3.61
N LEU A 69 -7.61 -2.68 -4.06
CA LEU A 69 -8.17 -3.71 -3.18
C LEU A 69 -7.16 -4.13 -2.10
N PHE A 70 -5.91 -4.37 -2.51
CA PHE A 70 -4.84 -4.80 -1.63
C PHE A 70 -4.53 -3.80 -0.52
N HIS A 71 -4.58 -2.50 -0.80
CA HIS A 71 -4.36 -1.46 0.20
C HIS A 71 -5.59 -1.21 1.09
N TRP A 72 -6.78 -1.16 0.51
CA TRP A 72 -7.98 -0.79 1.24
C TRP A 72 -8.55 -1.93 2.10
N ILE A 73 -8.41 -3.20 1.71
CA ILE A 73 -8.93 -4.32 2.51
C ILE A 73 -8.28 -4.37 3.91
N PRO A 74 -6.94 -4.41 4.07
CA PRO A 74 -6.30 -4.39 5.39
C PRO A 74 -6.61 -3.11 6.18
N PHE A 75 -6.68 -1.96 5.50
CA PHE A 75 -7.09 -0.70 6.12
C PHE A 75 -8.51 -0.79 6.72
N LEU A 76 -9.46 -1.42 6.01
CA LEU A 76 -10.81 -1.63 6.52
C LEU A 76 -10.86 -2.59 7.72
N PHE A 77 -10.02 -3.62 7.76
CA PHE A 77 -9.88 -4.48 8.95
C PHE A 77 -9.36 -3.72 10.16
N ILE A 78 -8.38 -2.82 9.97
CA ILE A 78 -7.90 -1.92 11.01
C ILE A 78 -9.03 -1.01 11.50
N ARG A 79 -9.73 -0.34 10.58
CA ARG A 79 -10.88 0.52 10.93
C ARG A 79 -11.93 -0.25 11.72
N TYR A 80 -12.24 -1.47 11.29
CA TYR A 80 -13.20 -2.34 11.96
C TYR A 80 -12.73 -2.71 13.38
N SER A 81 -11.45 -3.04 13.56
CA SER A 81 -10.85 -3.29 14.87
C SER A 81 -11.00 -2.07 15.80
N LEU A 82 -10.64 -0.87 15.32
CA LEU A 82 -10.78 0.36 16.12
C LEU A 82 -12.23 0.59 16.57
N ILE A 83 -13.19 0.44 15.65
CA ILE A 83 -14.62 0.57 15.97
C ILE A 83 -15.04 -0.43 17.05
N LYS A 84 -14.61 -1.70 16.93
CA LYS A 84 -14.97 -2.74 17.91
C LYS A 84 -14.36 -2.53 19.28
N ASN A 85 -13.27 -1.78 19.36
CA ASN A 85 -12.61 -1.44 20.62
C ASN A 85 -12.99 -0.06 21.17
N ASN A 86 -13.93 0.65 20.53
CA ASN A 86 -14.24 2.06 20.83
C ASN A 86 -13.00 2.96 20.83
N GLU A 87 -12.03 2.65 19.97
CA GLU A 87 -10.80 3.41 19.80
C GLU A 87 -10.93 4.36 18.60
N THR A 88 -10.26 5.50 18.69
CA THR A 88 -10.18 6.48 17.60
C THR A 88 -8.89 6.30 16.79
N TRP A 89 -8.82 6.93 15.61
CA TRP A 89 -7.61 6.99 14.79
C TRP A 89 -6.37 7.54 15.53
N SER A 90 -6.58 8.47 16.47
CA SER A 90 -5.51 9.00 17.31
C SER A 90 -4.86 7.94 18.21
N SER A 91 -5.57 6.85 18.56
CA SER A 91 -5.01 5.73 19.35
C SER A 91 -3.92 4.95 18.62
N ILE A 92 -3.81 5.15 17.30
CA ILE A 92 -2.78 4.56 16.44
C ILE A 92 -1.88 5.63 15.81
N GLY A 93 -1.85 6.83 16.38
CA GLY A 93 -0.95 7.90 15.95
C GLY A 93 -1.42 8.70 14.73
N VAL A 94 -2.64 8.48 14.23
CA VAL A 94 -3.18 9.23 13.09
C VAL A 94 -3.85 10.52 13.57
N ASP A 95 -3.22 11.66 13.28
CA ASP A 95 -3.77 13.00 13.54
C ASP A 95 -4.34 13.63 12.26
N TRP A 96 -5.63 13.40 12.01
CA TRP A 96 -6.33 14.03 10.89
C TRP A 96 -6.35 15.56 10.98
N ALA A 97 -6.31 16.16 12.18
CA ALA A 97 -6.29 17.60 12.32
C ALA A 97 -4.98 18.20 11.80
N TRP A 98 -3.85 17.50 11.96
CA TRP A 98 -2.59 17.90 11.35
C TRP A 98 -2.70 17.98 9.82
N PHE A 99 -3.34 16.99 9.19
CA PHE A 99 -3.56 16.99 7.74
C PHE A 99 -4.39 18.19 7.30
N PHE A 100 -5.50 18.48 7.99
CA PHE A 100 -6.35 19.64 7.67
C PHE A 100 -5.64 20.98 7.88
N ARG A 101 -4.78 21.11 8.91
CA ARG A 101 -3.96 22.30 9.12
C ARG A 101 -2.97 22.55 7.98
N HIS A 102 -2.43 21.49 7.39
CA HIS A 102 -1.42 21.58 6.32
C HIS A 102 -2.00 21.37 4.92
N LYS A 103 -3.34 21.37 4.76
CA LYS A 103 -4.00 21.10 3.47
C LYS A 103 -3.47 21.95 2.29
N ASN A 104 -3.05 23.19 2.55
CA ASN A 104 -2.52 24.07 1.52
C ASN A 104 -1.18 23.55 0.96
N TRP A 105 -0.32 22.96 1.79
CA TRP A 105 0.91 22.32 1.34
C TRP A 105 0.63 21.14 0.42
N PHE A 106 -0.35 20.31 0.78
CA PHE A 106 -0.80 19.22 -0.08
C PHE A 106 -1.35 19.74 -1.40
N ILE A 107 -2.20 20.78 -1.39
CA ILE A 107 -2.75 21.39 -2.61
C ILE A 107 -1.63 21.89 -3.53
N VAL A 108 -0.64 22.60 -2.99
CA VAL A 108 0.49 23.11 -3.78
C VAL A 108 1.31 21.96 -4.36
N PHE A 109 1.68 20.98 -3.53
CA PHE A 109 2.45 19.82 -3.97
C PHE A 109 1.72 19.02 -5.05
N PHE A 110 0.42 18.74 -4.86
CA PHE A 110 -0.40 18.06 -5.86
C PHE A 110 -0.52 18.86 -7.15
N SER A 111 -0.66 20.19 -7.07
CA SER A 111 -0.72 21.05 -8.25
C SER A 111 0.57 20.93 -9.07
N ILE A 112 1.74 20.91 -8.41
CA ILE A 112 3.04 20.72 -9.07
C ILE A 112 3.09 19.34 -9.75
N LEU A 113 2.68 18.27 -9.07
CA LEU A 113 2.69 16.91 -9.63
C LEU A 113 1.74 16.77 -10.83
N ILE A 114 0.55 17.37 -10.76
CA ILE A 114 -0.42 17.37 -11.86
C ILE A 114 0.17 18.11 -13.06
N ILE A 115 0.71 19.31 -12.86
CA ILE A 115 1.35 20.09 -13.93
C ILE A 115 2.51 19.30 -14.55
N ALA A 116 3.34 18.67 -13.72
CA ALA A 116 4.44 17.82 -14.18
C ALA A 116 3.94 16.63 -15.03
N ALA A 117 2.78 16.04 -14.70
CA ALA A 117 2.18 14.97 -15.48
C ALA A 117 1.76 15.38 -16.90
N PHE A 118 1.51 16.68 -17.14
CA PHE A 118 1.26 17.23 -18.49
C PHE A 118 2.53 17.66 -19.20
N ILE A 119 3.47 18.29 -18.49
CA ILE A 119 4.66 18.91 -19.11
C ILE A 119 5.75 17.88 -19.41
N LEU A 120 6.08 17.01 -18.45
CA LEU A 120 7.21 16.08 -18.60
C LEU A 120 7.05 15.15 -19.81
N PRO A 121 5.87 14.61 -20.13
CA PRO A 121 5.74 13.73 -21.30
C PRO A 121 6.09 14.45 -22.61
N THR A 122 5.69 15.71 -22.76
CA THR A 122 6.03 16.51 -23.94
C THR A 122 7.53 16.78 -24.04
N ILE A 123 8.23 16.92 -22.91
CA ILE A 123 9.69 17.12 -22.89
C ILE A 123 10.44 15.83 -23.24
N TYR A 124 10.01 14.69 -22.69
CA TYR A 124 10.74 13.42 -22.81
C TYR A 124 10.35 12.58 -24.03
N TYR A 125 9.11 12.70 -24.50
CA TYR A 125 8.53 11.86 -25.55
C TYR A 125 7.96 12.67 -26.72
N GLU A 126 8.15 13.99 -26.71
CA GLU A 126 7.61 14.90 -27.72
C GLU A 126 6.10 14.68 -27.94
N ASN A 127 5.70 14.18 -29.11
CA ASN A 127 4.31 13.88 -29.46
C ASN A 127 3.99 12.38 -29.50
N GLU A 128 4.97 11.51 -29.30
CA GLU A 128 4.82 10.05 -29.44
C GLU A 128 5.05 9.36 -28.10
N LEU A 129 3.96 8.93 -27.46
CA LEU A 129 4.05 8.19 -26.21
C LEU A 129 4.67 6.80 -26.44
N PRO A 130 5.52 6.32 -25.52
CA PRO A 130 6.11 5.00 -25.65
C PRO A 130 5.05 3.91 -25.41
N VAL A 131 5.21 2.79 -26.10
CA VAL A 131 4.35 1.60 -25.91
C VAL A 131 4.48 1.01 -24.50
N ARG A 132 5.67 1.15 -23.89
CA ARG A 132 5.96 0.73 -22.51
C ARG A 132 6.60 1.84 -21.71
N SER A 133 6.29 1.91 -20.42
CA SER A 133 6.89 2.89 -19.54
C SER A 133 8.37 2.61 -19.33
N GLN A 134 9.19 3.67 -19.35
CA GLN A 134 10.62 3.57 -19.04
C GLN A 134 10.91 3.58 -17.53
N ALA A 135 9.91 3.90 -16.70
CA ALA A 135 10.06 4.01 -15.26
C ALA A 135 9.83 2.68 -14.50
N GLY A 136 9.25 1.67 -15.13
CA GLY A 136 8.97 0.38 -14.50
C GLY A 136 8.07 -0.53 -15.34
N PHE A 137 7.98 -1.81 -14.94
CA PHE A 137 7.31 -2.89 -15.68
C PHE A 137 5.84 -2.57 -16.06
N ILE A 138 5.09 -1.90 -15.18
CA ILE A 138 3.69 -1.47 -15.40
C ILE A 138 3.53 0.04 -15.11
N GLY A 139 4.48 0.84 -15.56
CA GLY A 139 4.42 2.30 -15.36
C GLY A 139 3.32 2.98 -16.21
N PRO A 140 2.86 4.18 -15.82
CA PRO A 140 1.94 4.98 -16.63
C PRO A 140 2.64 5.57 -17.86
N ILE A 141 1.97 5.55 -19.01
CA ILE A 141 2.45 6.09 -20.30
C ILE A 141 1.64 7.28 -20.79
N SER A 142 0.33 7.33 -20.50
CA SER A 142 -0.53 8.45 -20.90
C SER A 142 -0.70 9.47 -19.77
N THR A 143 -1.13 10.68 -20.11
CA THR A 143 -1.42 11.71 -19.10
C THR A 143 -2.51 11.24 -18.13
N LEU A 144 -3.55 10.58 -18.62
CA LEU A 144 -4.60 10.02 -17.78
C LEU A 144 -4.05 8.99 -16.79
N GLU A 145 -3.22 8.06 -17.27
CA GLU A 145 -2.60 7.05 -16.43
C GLU A 145 -1.69 7.65 -15.37
N ARG A 146 -0.92 8.70 -15.71
CA ARG A 146 -0.08 9.43 -14.74
C ARG A 146 -0.91 10.11 -13.67
N LEU A 147 -2.01 10.77 -14.05
CA LEU A 147 -2.91 11.41 -13.10
C LEU A 147 -3.54 10.37 -12.16
N VAL A 148 -3.98 9.23 -12.68
CA VAL A 148 -4.50 8.13 -11.85
C VAL A 148 -3.40 7.56 -10.94
N ALA A 149 -2.18 7.35 -11.43
CA ALA A 149 -1.07 6.89 -10.60
C ALA A 149 -0.76 7.86 -9.44
N ILE A 150 -0.75 9.17 -9.70
CA ILE A 150 -0.49 10.21 -8.69
C ILE A 150 -1.66 10.33 -7.70
N VAL A 151 -2.88 10.51 -8.19
CA VAL A 151 -4.04 10.86 -7.36
C VAL A 151 -4.61 9.65 -6.66
N VAL A 152 -4.66 8.50 -7.35
CA VAL A 152 -5.33 7.30 -6.85
C VAL A 152 -4.34 6.40 -6.14
N ILE A 153 -3.27 5.98 -6.83
CA ILE A 153 -2.35 4.97 -6.28
C ILE A 153 -1.43 5.55 -5.22
N ALA A 154 -0.64 6.58 -5.56
CA ALA A 154 0.37 7.10 -4.64
C ALA A 154 -0.25 7.59 -3.34
N PHE A 155 -1.42 8.24 -3.41
CA PHE A 155 -2.15 8.68 -2.21
C PHE A 155 -2.75 7.51 -1.42
N THR A 156 -3.34 6.52 -2.10
CA THR A 156 -3.86 5.32 -1.44
C THR A 156 -2.74 4.57 -0.71
N ALA A 157 -1.62 4.30 -1.38
CA ALA A 157 -0.46 3.65 -0.80
C ALA A 157 0.08 4.46 0.39
N ALA A 158 0.33 5.77 0.21
CA ALA A 158 0.86 6.63 1.26
C ALA A 158 -0.01 6.63 2.52
N ILE A 159 -1.34 6.73 2.39
CA ILE A 159 -2.22 6.71 3.57
C ILE A 159 -2.27 5.31 4.17
N THR A 160 -2.57 4.30 3.37
CA THR A 160 -2.87 2.96 3.89
C THR A 160 -1.62 2.33 4.51
N GLU A 161 -0.46 2.43 3.87
CA GLU A 161 0.80 1.90 4.40
C GLU A 161 1.21 2.61 5.69
N GLU A 162 1.09 3.94 5.75
CA GLU A 162 1.39 4.70 6.97
C GLU A 162 0.48 4.26 8.12
N VAL A 163 -0.83 4.11 7.86
CA VAL A 163 -1.79 3.63 8.86
C VAL A 163 -1.53 2.17 9.26
N ILE A 164 -1.21 1.29 8.31
CA ILE A 164 -0.99 -0.14 8.58
C ILE A 164 0.30 -0.34 9.37
N PHE A 165 1.43 0.14 8.84
CA PHE A 165 2.76 -0.20 9.35
C PHE A 165 3.21 0.74 10.47
N ARG A 166 3.17 2.06 10.25
CA ARG A 166 3.69 3.04 11.22
C ARG A 166 2.66 3.40 12.29
N GLY A 167 1.37 3.34 11.97
CA GLY A 167 0.29 3.57 12.92
C GLY A 167 -0.10 2.31 13.70
N PHE A 168 -0.89 1.45 13.08
CA PHE A 168 -1.55 0.32 13.74
C PHE A 168 -0.56 -0.75 14.19
N ALA A 169 0.27 -1.28 13.29
CA ALA A 169 1.19 -2.37 13.61
C ALA A 169 2.16 -1.97 14.71
N LEU A 170 2.82 -0.82 14.58
CA LEU A 170 3.74 -0.32 15.59
C LEU A 170 3.07 -0.16 16.96
N THR A 171 1.91 0.51 17.02
CA THR A 171 1.25 0.77 18.31
C THR A 171 0.68 -0.48 18.97
N ARG A 172 0.18 -1.45 18.19
CA ARG A 172 -0.38 -2.69 18.72
C ARG A 172 0.70 -3.70 19.07
N LEU A 173 1.75 -3.85 18.27
CA LEU A 173 2.90 -4.70 18.61
C LEU A 173 3.64 -4.19 19.85
N LYS A 174 3.73 -2.87 20.06
CA LYS A 174 4.32 -2.28 21.27
C LYS A 174 3.58 -2.66 22.55
N ARG A 175 2.28 -2.99 22.46
CA ARG A 175 1.54 -3.52 23.61
C ARG A 175 2.01 -4.94 23.99
N LEU A 176 2.42 -5.75 23.00
CA LEU A 176 2.86 -7.14 23.20
C LEU A 176 4.37 -7.27 23.44
N ILE A 177 5.17 -6.50 22.71
CA ILE A 177 6.62 -6.58 22.65
C ILE A 177 7.18 -5.24 23.16
N PRO A 178 7.72 -5.17 24.39
CA PRO A 178 8.19 -3.90 24.94
C PRO A 178 9.40 -3.32 24.19
N ASN A 179 10.22 -4.19 23.58
CA ASN A 179 11.45 -3.80 22.92
C ASN A 179 11.21 -3.48 21.44
N PRO A 180 11.37 -2.20 21.01
CA PRO A 180 11.13 -1.80 19.62
C PRO A 180 12.07 -2.47 18.62
N TRP A 181 13.25 -2.95 19.04
CA TRP A 181 14.21 -3.64 18.18
C TRP A 181 13.68 -4.96 17.61
N PHE A 182 12.65 -5.56 18.20
CA PHE A 182 11.98 -6.73 17.62
C PHE A 182 10.76 -6.34 16.75
N ILE A 183 10.13 -5.20 17.02
CA ILE A 183 8.97 -4.73 16.26
C ILE A 183 9.39 -4.24 14.87
N VAL A 184 10.48 -3.47 14.82
CA VAL A 184 10.96 -2.87 13.56
C VAL A 184 11.27 -3.94 12.51
N PRO A 185 12.01 -5.03 12.79
CA PRO A 185 12.23 -6.10 11.82
C PRO A 185 10.94 -6.78 11.34
N ILE A 186 9.96 -7.02 12.22
CA ILE A 186 8.68 -7.63 11.83
C ILE A 186 7.95 -6.75 10.80
N ILE A 187 7.86 -5.45 11.09
CA ILE A 187 7.24 -4.48 10.19
C ILE A 187 8.04 -4.33 8.89
N ALA A 188 9.37 -4.25 8.99
CA ALA A 188 10.25 -4.08 7.83
C ALA A 188 10.18 -5.29 6.89
N ILE A 189 10.24 -6.52 7.41
CA ILE A 189 10.08 -7.74 6.60
C ILE A 189 8.74 -7.71 5.88
N SER A 190 7.66 -7.45 6.63
CA SER A 190 6.31 -7.34 6.09
C SER A 190 6.20 -6.28 4.97
N PHE A 191 6.83 -5.13 5.18
CA PHE A 191 6.90 -4.04 4.20
C PHE A 191 7.72 -4.42 2.94
N VAL A 192 8.82 -5.17 3.11
CA VAL A 192 9.59 -5.69 1.98
C VAL A 192 8.74 -6.64 1.13
N PHE A 193 7.93 -7.51 1.72
CA PHE A 193 7.07 -8.42 0.97
C PHE A 193 6.01 -7.71 0.11
N ILE A 194 5.55 -6.51 0.47
CA ILE A 194 4.58 -5.75 -0.35
C ILE A 194 5.24 -4.95 -1.48
N HIS A 195 6.56 -4.84 -1.53
CA HIS A 195 7.27 -4.09 -2.57
C HIS A 195 8.29 -4.93 -3.35
N GLY A 196 8.72 -6.04 -2.77
CA GLY A 196 9.66 -6.97 -3.36
C GLY A 196 8.91 -8.08 -4.07
N GLU A 197 9.16 -8.21 -5.36
CA GLU A 197 8.98 -9.49 -6.03
C GLU A 197 10.04 -10.44 -5.45
N VAL A 198 9.63 -11.46 -4.68
CA VAL A 198 10.52 -12.58 -4.33
C VAL A 198 10.69 -13.47 -5.57
N ARG A 199 11.13 -12.86 -6.68
CA ARG A 199 11.44 -13.55 -7.94
C ARG A 199 12.76 -14.31 -7.84
N ASP A 200 13.67 -13.80 -6.99
CA ASP A 200 14.95 -14.43 -6.70
C ASP A 200 15.38 -14.08 -5.26
N PHE A 201 15.65 -15.11 -4.45
CA PHE A 201 16.17 -14.97 -3.08
C PHE A 201 17.48 -14.15 -3.05
N GLY A 202 18.27 -14.21 -4.14
CA GLY A 202 19.47 -13.41 -4.32
C GLY A 202 19.20 -11.90 -4.40
N GLN A 203 18.15 -11.48 -5.12
CA GLN A 203 17.74 -10.08 -5.22
C GLN A 203 17.12 -9.57 -3.91
N THR A 204 16.34 -10.41 -3.22
CA THR A 204 15.78 -10.06 -1.90
C THR A 204 16.86 -9.84 -0.85
N LEU A 205 17.90 -10.68 -0.81
CA LEU A 205 19.06 -10.49 0.07
C LEU A 205 19.86 -9.22 -0.29
N ASN A 206 20.02 -8.93 -1.57
CA ASN A 206 20.69 -7.70 -2.03
C ASN A 206 19.94 -6.46 -1.54
N TYR A 207 18.60 -6.45 -1.68
CA TYR A 207 17.78 -5.34 -1.19
C TYR A 207 17.90 -5.16 0.34
N ILE A 208 17.87 -6.24 1.13
CA ILE A 208 17.98 -6.15 2.60
C ILE A 208 19.37 -5.67 3.07
N VAL A 209 20.43 -6.00 2.34
CA VAL A 209 21.81 -5.67 2.73
C VAL A 209 22.19 -4.23 2.32
N PHE A 210 21.61 -3.70 1.24
CA PHE A 210 22.01 -2.42 0.65
C PHE A 210 20.93 -1.32 0.70
N SER A 211 19.78 -1.57 1.33
CA SER A 211 18.79 -0.55 1.72
C SER A 211 19.02 -0.06 3.15
#